data_AF-A0A1G0HY78-F1
#
_entry.id   AF-A0A1G0HY78-F1
#
_cell.length_a   1.000
_cell.length_b   1.000
_cell.length_c   1.000
_cell.angle_alpha   90.00
_cell.angle_beta   90.00
_cell.angle_gamma   90.00
#
_symmetry.space_group_name_H-M   'P 1'
#
loop_
_entity.id
_entity.type
_entity.pdbx_description
1 polymer ?
#
loop_
_entity_poly.entity_id
_entity_poly.type
_entity_poly.pdbx_seq_one_letter_code
_entity_poly.pdbx_strand_id
1 'polypeptide(L)'
;MIVILHGWSDESRSFQTLTKRLRALNLPGPIRPIYLGDYVTMDDDVTFDDIIRAMDRAWNEARLPRTPRSVDMIVHSTGALVARSWMTRFFKPETNPLHRLLMLAPANFGSPLAHKGISFLGRIAKGYKSKRVFHTGKQILRGLELASPFTRRLAMIDRFDPANRWYGPGRVLATVLVGTRGYSGIAAAANTPGSDGTVLVSSANLNPGLLALDFATDARKPVPMHLAANGETAFCRVPGDNHSTIACKDSGPKHPDALEMMRSALTVEDNGFVAYGATLAQRNAEYRRDEAKASYTQGYQNTVLWVRDDQHSNVGDYFFEAFAKRLNSDSEDKALTEIIQREVLTSVHTNQINPACRSLKFNCDALHSLLLDQLRPLHLSITASPEIRDTGSVGYSTIAYDDIGSVKIAPNELGTIFVPDRTLFVDLTIRRQQVADLVRFRAAE
;
A
#
# COMPACT_ATOMS: atom_id res chain seq x y z
N MET A 1 -4.85 -21.31 -18.82
CA MET A 1 -3.42 -21.02 -19.05
C MET A 1 -2.89 -20.12 -17.94
N ILE A 2 -1.57 -19.99 -17.77
CA ILE A 2 -0.97 -19.13 -16.73
C ILE A 2 0.03 -18.15 -17.36
N VAL A 3 -0.03 -16.87 -16.97
CA VAL A 3 0.98 -15.85 -17.28
C VAL A 3 1.68 -15.42 -15.99
N ILE A 4 3.01 -15.32 -16.00
CA ILE A 4 3.80 -14.89 -14.84
C ILE A 4 4.56 -13.60 -15.15
N LEU A 5 4.44 -12.58 -14.30
CA LEU A 5 5.20 -11.33 -14.38
C LEU A 5 6.14 -11.17 -13.17
N HIS A 6 7.39 -10.82 -13.45
CA HIS A 6 8.40 -10.54 -12.43
C HIS A 6 8.23 -9.15 -11.78
N GLY A 7 9.10 -8.82 -10.82
CA GLY A 7 9.16 -7.53 -10.15
C GLY A 7 10.30 -6.63 -10.65
N TRP A 8 10.50 -5.48 -10.01
CA TRP A 8 11.62 -4.58 -10.31
C TRP A 8 12.99 -5.24 -10.10
N SER A 9 13.93 -4.95 -11.02
CA SER A 9 15.30 -5.47 -11.07
C SER A 9 15.40 -7.00 -11.16
N ASP A 10 14.42 -7.63 -11.79
CA ASP A 10 14.35 -9.07 -12.00
C ASP A 10 14.09 -9.39 -13.47
N GLU A 11 14.11 -10.68 -13.83
CA GLU A 11 13.82 -11.19 -15.17
C GLU A 11 13.01 -12.50 -15.09
N SER A 12 12.39 -12.87 -16.20
CA SER A 12 11.55 -14.07 -16.33
C SER A 12 12.24 -15.36 -15.84
N ARG A 13 13.56 -15.47 -16.01
CA ARG A 13 14.38 -16.65 -15.62
C ARG A 13 14.25 -17.02 -14.15
N SER A 14 14.09 -16.03 -13.26
CA SER A 14 13.96 -16.25 -11.81
C SER A 14 12.72 -17.05 -11.43
N PHE A 15 11.73 -17.17 -12.32
CA PHE A 15 10.47 -17.89 -12.10
C PHE A 15 10.45 -19.32 -12.65
N GLN A 16 11.60 -19.85 -13.10
CA GLN A 16 11.69 -21.25 -13.53
C GLN A 16 11.39 -22.24 -12.39
N THR A 17 11.84 -21.96 -11.17
CA THR A 17 11.55 -22.79 -9.99
C THR A 17 10.06 -22.76 -9.65
N LEU A 18 9.44 -21.58 -9.68
CA LEU A 18 7.98 -21.46 -9.51
C LEU A 18 7.25 -22.29 -10.57
N THR A 19 7.65 -22.17 -11.84
CA THR A 19 7.06 -22.93 -12.95
C THR A 19 7.14 -24.44 -12.71
N LYS A 20 8.29 -24.96 -12.26
CA LYS A 20 8.46 -26.38 -11.92
C LYS A 20 7.52 -26.80 -10.79
N ARG A 21 7.43 -25.99 -9.72
CA ARG A 21 6.53 -26.27 -8.58
C ARG A 21 5.06 -26.23 -8.99
N LEU A 22 4.64 -25.25 -9.80
CA LEU A 22 3.27 -25.18 -10.32
C LEU A 22 2.89 -26.40 -11.16
N ARG A 23 3.81 -26.90 -12.00
CA ARG A 23 3.58 -28.16 -12.74
C ARG A 23 3.41 -29.36 -11.83
N ALA A 24 4.10 -29.38 -10.68
CA ALA A 24 3.99 -30.44 -9.68
C ALA A 24 2.73 -30.33 -8.80
N LEU A 25 2.04 -29.17 -8.77
CA LEU A 25 0.80 -28.99 -8.01
C LEU A 25 -0.41 -29.73 -8.59
N ASN A 26 -0.29 -30.34 -9.77
CA ASN A 26 -1.36 -31.08 -10.46
C ASN A 26 -2.69 -30.31 -10.46
N LEU A 27 -2.64 -29.04 -10.91
CA LEU A 27 -3.83 -28.20 -10.99
C LEU A 27 -4.93 -28.91 -11.82
N PRO A 28 -6.21 -28.82 -11.41
CA PRO A 28 -7.30 -29.47 -12.10
C PRO A 28 -7.46 -28.96 -13.54
N GLY A 29 -7.86 -29.87 -14.41
CA GLY A 29 -8.08 -29.64 -15.83
C GLY A 29 -6.88 -29.99 -16.72
N PRO A 30 -6.90 -29.57 -18.00
CA PRO A 30 -5.80 -29.82 -18.93
C PRO A 30 -4.53 -29.09 -18.52
N ILE A 31 -3.38 -29.60 -18.97
CA ILE A 31 -2.07 -28.97 -18.77
C ILE A 31 -2.15 -27.51 -19.21
N ARG A 32 -1.96 -26.59 -18.26
CA ARG A 32 -2.00 -25.15 -18.52
C ARG A 32 -0.66 -24.73 -19.11
N PRO A 33 -0.59 -24.17 -20.33
CA PRO A 33 0.64 -23.54 -20.80
C PRO A 33 0.99 -22.38 -19.87
N ILE A 34 2.28 -22.22 -19.58
CA ILE A 34 2.83 -21.18 -18.69
C ILE A 34 3.70 -20.26 -19.53
N TYR A 35 3.34 -18.98 -19.57
CA TYR A 35 4.10 -17.92 -20.24
C TYR A 35 4.80 -17.06 -19.18
N LEU A 36 6.07 -16.79 -19.39
CA LEU A 36 6.85 -15.89 -18.55
C LEU A 36 6.99 -14.56 -19.30
N GLY A 37 6.40 -13.50 -18.76
CA GLY A 37 6.55 -12.15 -19.29
C GLY A 37 7.83 -11.52 -18.77
N ASP A 38 8.50 -10.77 -19.64
CA ASP A 38 9.69 -10.00 -19.32
C ASP A 38 9.45 -8.53 -19.69
N TYR A 39 9.92 -7.61 -18.86
CA TYR A 39 9.77 -6.18 -19.11
C TYR A 39 10.90 -5.36 -18.47
N VAL A 40 11.23 -4.24 -19.09
CA VAL A 40 12.34 -3.39 -18.64
C VAL A 40 11.94 -2.62 -17.39
N THR A 41 12.72 -2.77 -16.31
CA THR A 41 12.44 -2.08 -15.03
C THR A 41 13.57 -1.20 -14.53
N MET A 42 14.78 -1.33 -15.07
CA MET A 42 15.98 -0.62 -14.59
C MET A 42 16.40 0.54 -15.49
N ASP A 43 15.72 0.76 -16.62
CA ASP A 43 15.95 1.93 -17.46
C ASP A 43 15.25 3.14 -16.81
N ASP A 44 16.00 4.23 -16.61
CA ASP A 44 15.51 5.40 -15.88
C ASP A 44 14.48 6.22 -16.65
N ASP A 45 14.38 6.06 -17.97
CA ASP A 45 13.44 6.80 -18.81
C ASP A 45 12.13 6.02 -19.05
N VAL A 46 12.14 4.71 -18.80
CA VAL A 46 10.96 3.85 -18.96
C VAL A 46 9.94 4.14 -17.85
N THR A 47 8.73 4.52 -18.25
CA THR A 47 7.60 4.76 -17.33
C THR A 47 6.66 3.55 -17.22
N PHE A 48 5.76 3.58 -16.24
CA PHE A 48 4.68 2.60 -16.17
C PHE A 48 3.80 2.63 -17.42
N ASP A 49 3.50 3.80 -17.99
CA ASP A 49 2.68 3.92 -19.20
C ASP A 49 3.33 3.25 -20.42
N ASP A 50 4.65 3.36 -20.56
CA ASP A 50 5.41 2.67 -21.60
C ASP A 50 5.34 1.16 -21.44
N ILE A 51 5.54 0.66 -20.22
CA ILE A 51 5.44 -0.77 -19.89
C ILE A 51 4.03 -1.29 -20.16
N ILE A 52 2.99 -0.56 -19.75
CA ILE A 52 1.59 -0.96 -19.92
C ILE A 52 1.22 -1.09 -21.40
N ARG A 53 1.63 -0.13 -22.23
CA ARG A 53 1.41 -0.18 -23.70
C ARG A 53 2.23 -1.30 -24.34
N ALA A 54 3.47 -1.49 -23.91
CA ALA A 54 4.33 -2.58 -24.39
C ALA A 54 3.77 -3.96 -24.00
N MET A 55 3.23 -4.11 -22.79
CA MET A 55 2.56 -5.32 -22.33
C MET A 55 1.38 -5.66 -23.23
N ASP A 56 0.54 -4.69 -23.59
CA ASP A 56 -0.60 -4.93 -24.47
C ASP A 56 -0.19 -5.37 -25.88
N ARG A 57 0.84 -4.73 -26.44
CA ARG A 57 1.43 -5.13 -27.72
C ARG A 57 2.00 -6.55 -27.65
N ALA A 58 2.81 -6.84 -26.63
CA ALA A 58 3.41 -8.16 -26.45
C ALA A 58 2.35 -9.26 -26.24
N TRP A 59 1.25 -8.95 -25.55
CA TRP A 59 0.12 -9.86 -25.37
C TRP A 59 -0.51 -10.26 -26.72
N ASN A 60 -0.68 -9.28 -27.62
CA ASN A 60 -1.20 -9.51 -28.97
C ASN A 60 -0.22 -10.29 -29.86
N GLU A 61 1.07 -9.93 -29.85
CA GLU A 61 2.12 -10.61 -30.62
C GLU A 61 2.25 -12.09 -30.22
N ALA A 62 2.17 -12.37 -28.92
CA ALA A 62 2.17 -13.73 -28.38
C ALA A 62 0.83 -14.47 -28.58
N ARG A 63 -0.19 -13.81 -29.16
CA ARG A 63 -1.55 -14.34 -29.39
C ARG A 63 -2.19 -14.89 -28.11
N LEU A 64 -1.96 -14.22 -26.99
CA LEU A 64 -2.54 -14.64 -25.72
C LEU A 64 -4.06 -14.33 -25.72
N PRO A 65 -4.89 -15.20 -25.10
CA PRO A 65 -6.33 -15.02 -25.05
C PRO A 65 -6.75 -13.67 -24.48
N ARG A 66 -7.78 -13.09 -25.08
CA ARG A 66 -8.46 -11.88 -24.58
C ARG A 66 -9.92 -12.15 -24.21
N THR A 67 -10.37 -13.40 -24.35
CA THR A 67 -11.70 -13.85 -23.91
C THR A 67 -11.84 -13.60 -22.41
N PRO A 68 -12.99 -13.07 -21.95
CA PRO A 68 -13.19 -12.79 -20.53
C PRO A 68 -12.90 -14.02 -19.67
N ARG A 69 -12.19 -13.83 -18.56
CA ARG A 69 -11.89 -14.88 -17.56
C ARG A 69 -11.28 -16.17 -18.13
N SER A 70 -10.38 -16.04 -19.10
CA SER A 70 -9.69 -17.18 -19.75
C SER A 70 -8.24 -17.40 -19.29
N VAL A 71 -7.66 -16.47 -18.54
CA VAL A 71 -6.24 -16.49 -18.15
C VAL A 71 -6.07 -16.37 -16.64
N ASP A 72 -5.29 -17.26 -16.03
CA ASP A 72 -4.80 -17.03 -14.66
C ASP A 72 -3.46 -16.29 -14.72
N MET A 73 -3.23 -15.32 -13.84
CA MET A 73 -2.00 -14.55 -13.81
C MET A 73 -1.35 -14.61 -12.42
N ILE A 74 -0.04 -14.79 -12.41
CA ILE A 74 0.80 -14.72 -11.21
C ILE A 74 1.72 -13.52 -11.35
N VAL A 75 1.76 -12.67 -10.34
CA VAL A 75 2.61 -11.48 -10.35
C VAL A 75 3.44 -11.43 -9.08
N HIS A 76 4.69 -10.97 -9.19
CA HIS A 76 5.56 -10.72 -8.05
C HIS A 76 5.86 -9.23 -7.90
N SER A 77 5.83 -8.71 -6.67
CA SER A 77 6.30 -7.35 -6.36
C SER A 77 5.67 -6.29 -7.29
N THR A 78 6.47 -5.51 -8.02
CA THR A 78 6.03 -4.49 -8.99
C THR A 78 5.15 -5.02 -10.11
N GLY A 79 5.22 -6.31 -10.45
CA GLY A 79 4.39 -6.92 -11.50
C GLY A 79 2.89 -6.77 -11.22
N ALA A 80 2.49 -6.64 -9.95
CA ALA A 80 1.10 -6.37 -9.59
C ALA A 80 0.62 -5.00 -10.07
N LEU A 81 1.46 -3.96 -9.99
CA LEU A 81 1.13 -2.64 -10.51
C LEU A 81 1.00 -2.65 -12.03
N VAL A 82 1.87 -3.39 -12.72
CA VAL A 82 1.82 -3.56 -14.18
C VAL A 82 0.52 -4.25 -14.58
N ALA A 83 0.19 -5.40 -13.98
CA ALA A 83 -1.02 -6.15 -14.29
C ALA A 83 -2.30 -5.35 -14.01
N ARG A 84 -2.41 -4.72 -12.83
CA ARG A 84 -3.55 -3.89 -12.45
C ARG A 84 -3.72 -2.69 -13.38
N SER A 85 -2.62 -2.05 -13.77
CA SER A 85 -2.70 -0.89 -14.67
C SER A 85 -3.04 -1.30 -16.10
N TRP A 86 -2.48 -2.40 -16.60
CA TRP A 86 -2.85 -2.94 -17.91
C TRP A 86 -4.32 -3.33 -17.98
N MET A 87 -4.81 -4.04 -16.97
CA MET A 87 -6.18 -4.53 -16.97
C MET A 87 -7.21 -3.39 -16.89
N THR A 88 -6.90 -2.34 -16.13
CA THR A 88 -7.77 -1.15 -15.99
C THR A 88 -7.67 -0.19 -17.16
N ARG A 89 -6.55 -0.21 -17.89
CA ARG A 89 -6.32 0.62 -19.07
C ARG A 89 -7.02 0.09 -20.33
N PHE A 90 -7.02 -1.22 -20.53
CA PHE A 90 -7.41 -1.83 -21.82
C PHE A 90 -8.70 -2.64 -21.78
N PHE A 91 -9.30 -2.85 -20.61
CA PHE A 91 -10.52 -3.64 -20.48
C PHE A 91 -11.56 -2.95 -19.60
N LYS A 92 -12.76 -3.52 -19.58
CA LYS A 92 -13.79 -3.25 -18.58
C LYS A 92 -13.84 -4.41 -17.59
N PRO A 93 -14.43 -4.24 -16.39
CA PRO A 93 -14.58 -5.34 -15.45
C PRO A 93 -15.28 -6.57 -16.05
N GLU A 94 -16.20 -6.42 -16.98
CA GLU A 94 -16.94 -7.56 -17.56
C GLU A 94 -16.14 -8.28 -18.65
N THR A 95 -15.25 -7.56 -19.34
CA THR A 95 -14.54 -8.06 -20.53
C THR A 95 -13.10 -8.46 -20.25
N ASN A 96 -12.64 -8.31 -19.01
CA ASN A 96 -11.25 -8.53 -18.63
C ASN A 96 -10.88 -10.02 -18.72
N PRO A 97 -9.74 -10.37 -19.37
CA PRO A 97 -9.36 -11.76 -19.61
C PRO A 97 -8.87 -12.50 -18.38
N LEU A 98 -8.48 -11.81 -17.30
CA LEU A 98 -7.87 -12.44 -16.14
C LEU A 98 -8.92 -13.14 -15.26
N HIS A 99 -8.98 -14.46 -15.19
CA HIS A 99 -9.85 -15.11 -14.23
C HIS A 99 -9.32 -14.94 -12.80
N ARG A 100 -8.13 -15.48 -12.54
CA ARG A 100 -7.49 -15.44 -11.22
C ARG A 100 -6.22 -14.61 -11.28
N LEU A 101 -6.00 -13.82 -10.23
CA LEU A 101 -4.80 -13.00 -10.08
C LEU A 101 -4.14 -13.32 -8.75
N LEU A 102 -3.11 -14.16 -8.79
CA LEU A 102 -2.29 -14.49 -7.63
C LEU A 102 -1.13 -13.51 -7.53
N MET A 103 -1.12 -12.71 -6.48
CA MET A 103 -0.08 -11.74 -6.19
C MET A 103 0.84 -12.26 -5.09
N LEU A 104 2.11 -12.45 -5.42
CA LEU A 104 3.16 -12.86 -4.47
C LEU A 104 3.93 -11.62 -4.05
N ALA A 105 3.84 -11.25 -2.78
CA ALA A 105 4.47 -10.07 -2.20
C ALA A 105 4.32 -8.79 -3.06
N PRO A 106 3.10 -8.41 -3.50
CA PRO A 106 2.90 -7.28 -4.40
C PRO A 106 3.20 -5.94 -3.72
N ALA A 107 3.78 -4.99 -4.45
CA ALA A 107 3.95 -3.62 -3.96
C ALA A 107 2.71 -2.75 -4.27
N ASN A 108 1.52 -3.23 -3.91
CA ASN A 108 0.24 -2.61 -4.31
C ASN A 108 0.11 -1.14 -3.90
N PHE A 109 0.64 -0.78 -2.73
CA PHE A 109 0.65 0.58 -2.18
C PHE A 109 2.07 1.03 -1.80
N GLY A 110 3.04 0.61 -2.62
CA GLY A 110 4.44 1.03 -2.51
C GLY A 110 5.31 0.19 -1.58
N SER A 111 6.57 0.57 -1.46
CA SER A 111 7.62 -0.15 -0.75
C SER A 111 8.65 0.80 -0.13
N PRO A 112 9.12 0.53 1.11
CA PRO A 112 10.26 1.22 1.71
C PRO A 112 11.58 1.08 0.93
N LEU A 113 11.71 0.10 0.03
CA LEU A 113 12.94 -0.08 -0.73
C LEU A 113 13.16 1.06 -1.74
N ALA A 114 12.07 1.64 -2.27
CA ALA A 114 12.11 2.57 -3.39
C ALA A 114 12.86 3.88 -3.14
N HIS A 115 13.07 4.27 -1.87
CA HIS A 115 13.80 5.48 -1.50
C HIS A 115 15.26 5.22 -1.08
N LYS A 116 15.72 3.96 -1.07
CA LYS A 116 17.09 3.63 -0.65
C LYS A 116 18.07 3.94 -1.77
N GLY A 117 19.26 4.44 -1.43
CA GLY A 117 20.23 4.94 -2.42
C GLY A 117 20.71 3.88 -3.41
N ILE A 118 21.22 4.33 -4.58
CA ILE A 118 21.66 3.47 -5.69
C ILE A 118 22.64 2.37 -5.24
N SER A 119 23.60 2.71 -4.37
CA SER A 119 24.58 1.76 -3.84
C SER A 119 23.94 0.68 -2.94
N PHE A 120 22.88 1.06 -2.21
CA PHE A 120 22.10 0.13 -1.39
C PHE A 120 21.29 -0.81 -2.28
N LEU A 121 20.57 -0.26 -3.25
CA LEU A 121 19.78 -1.02 -4.23
C LEU A 121 20.64 -1.99 -5.03
N GLY A 122 21.82 -1.56 -5.50
CA GLY A 122 22.76 -2.41 -6.23
C GLY A 122 23.28 -3.59 -5.39
N ARG A 123 23.53 -3.36 -4.09
CA ARG A 123 23.99 -4.41 -3.16
C ARG A 123 22.89 -5.42 -2.85
N ILE A 124 21.63 -4.99 -2.72
CA ILE A 124 20.47 -5.88 -2.52
C ILE A 124 20.12 -6.65 -3.80
N ALA A 125 20.12 -5.99 -4.95
CA ALA A 125 19.65 -6.59 -6.20
C ALA A 125 20.66 -7.55 -6.85
N LYS A 126 21.97 -7.33 -6.72
CA LYS A 126 22.98 -8.04 -7.55
C LYS A 126 24.26 -8.50 -6.84
N GLY A 127 24.46 -8.19 -5.56
CA GLY A 127 25.76 -8.38 -4.91
C GLY A 127 26.89 -7.60 -5.64
N TYR A 128 28.15 -7.79 -5.24
CA TYR A 128 29.32 -7.00 -5.68
C TYR A 128 29.66 -7.01 -7.20
N LYS A 129 28.78 -7.50 -8.09
CA LYS A 129 29.04 -7.68 -9.53
C LYS A 129 28.17 -6.79 -10.43
N SER A 130 28.09 -5.48 -10.16
CA SER A 130 27.49 -4.54 -11.14
C SER A 130 28.56 -3.99 -12.09
N LYS A 131 28.49 -4.37 -13.37
CA LYS A 131 29.30 -3.83 -14.49
C LYS A 131 28.52 -2.84 -15.37
N ARG A 132 27.35 -2.33 -14.95
CA ARG A 132 26.57 -1.36 -15.75
C ARG A 132 26.43 -0.02 -15.05
N VAL A 133 26.60 1.02 -15.86
CA VAL A 133 26.46 2.45 -15.57
C VAL A 133 25.06 2.74 -14.99
N PHE A 134 25.05 3.32 -13.79
CA PHE A 134 24.06 4.12 -13.02
C PHE A 134 22.53 4.07 -13.22
N HIS A 135 21.94 3.23 -14.07
CA HIS A 135 20.47 3.17 -14.21
C HIS A 135 19.81 2.28 -13.16
N THR A 136 18.77 2.81 -12.51
CA THR A 136 18.04 2.13 -11.42
C THR A 136 16.56 1.95 -11.70
N GLY A 137 16.04 2.47 -12.81
CA GLY A 137 14.62 2.46 -13.09
C GLY A 137 13.91 3.56 -12.32
N LYS A 138 14.47 4.78 -12.32
CA LYS A 138 14.01 5.92 -11.54
C LYS A 138 12.49 6.13 -11.59
N GLN A 139 11.86 6.08 -12.76
CA GLN A 139 10.40 6.30 -12.86
C GLN A 139 9.59 5.16 -12.25
N ILE A 140 10.07 3.92 -12.38
CA ILE A 140 9.43 2.76 -11.76
C ILE A 140 9.57 2.82 -10.22
N LEU A 141 10.75 3.20 -9.72
CA LEU A 141 10.97 3.39 -8.28
C LEU A 141 10.10 4.52 -7.72
N ARG A 142 9.92 5.63 -8.45
CA ARG A 142 8.99 6.70 -8.08
C ARG A 142 7.54 6.24 -7.95
N GLY A 143 7.09 5.34 -8.83
CA GLY A 143 5.76 4.72 -8.70
C GLY A 143 5.67 3.72 -7.55
N LEU A 144 6.78 3.07 -7.18
CA LEU A 144 6.88 2.14 -6.04
C LEU A 144 7.10 2.84 -4.70
N GLU A 145 7.40 4.13 -4.69
CA GLU A 145 7.61 4.88 -3.46
C GLU A 145 6.35 4.83 -2.58
N LEU A 146 6.55 4.76 -1.26
CA LEU A 146 5.45 4.92 -0.32
C LEU A 146 4.76 6.27 -0.55
N ALA A 147 3.44 6.28 -0.37
CA ALA A 147 2.58 7.42 -0.67
C ALA A 147 2.67 7.92 -2.13
N SER A 148 3.05 7.06 -3.08
CA SER A 148 3.09 7.44 -4.50
C SER A 148 1.70 7.83 -5.02
N PRO A 149 1.56 8.99 -5.69
CA PRO A 149 0.33 9.36 -6.38
C PRO A 149 -0.13 8.32 -7.42
N PHE A 150 0.81 7.55 -7.98
CA PHE A 150 0.52 6.51 -8.97
C PHE A 150 -0.32 5.37 -8.34
N THR A 151 0.13 4.79 -7.23
CA THR A 151 -0.57 3.66 -6.58
C THR A 151 -1.93 4.09 -6.03
N ARG A 152 -2.04 5.33 -5.51
CA ARG A 152 -3.34 5.88 -5.10
C ARG A 152 -4.27 6.06 -6.29
N ARG A 153 -3.83 6.66 -7.40
CA ARG A 153 -4.66 6.83 -8.61
C ARG A 153 -5.18 5.49 -9.11
N LEU A 154 -4.31 4.48 -9.13
CA LEU A 154 -4.70 3.12 -9.51
C LEU A 154 -5.75 2.55 -8.54
N ALA A 155 -5.57 2.73 -7.23
CA ALA A 155 -6.57 2.32 -6.23
C ALA A 155 -7.92 3.03 -6.40
N MET A 156 -7.93 4.30 -6.79
CA MET A 156 -9.18 5.02 -7.09
C MET A 156 -9.93 4.40 -8.28
N ILE A 157 -9.21 3.80 -9.23
CA ILE A 157 -9.80 3.15 -10.40
C ILE A 157 -10.29 1.73 -10.09
N ASP A 158 -9.49 0.92 -9.40
CA ASP A 158 -9.79 -0.51 -9.23
C ASP A 158 -10.33 -0.93 -7.86
N ARG A 159 -10.22 -0.06 -6.85
CA ARG A 159 -10.75 -0.30 -5.50
C ARG A 159 -11.85 0.68 -5.08
N PHE A 160 -11.84 1.94 -5.51
CA PHE A 160 -12.80 2.93 -5.02
C PHE A 160 -13.77 3.49 -6.07
N ASP A 161 -13.74 2.99 -7.30
CA ASP A 161 -14.75 3.32 -8.30
C ASP A 161 -16.09 2.63 -7.95
N PRO A 162 -17.16 3.38 -7.63
CA PRO A 162 -18.45 2.80 -7.28
C PRO A 162 -19.18 2.19 -8.49
N ALA A 163 -18.87 2.65 -9.71
CA ALA A 163 -19.51 2.18 -10.93
C ALA A 163 -18.89 0.87 -11.45
N ASN A 164 -17.60 0.66 -11.20
CA ASN A 164 -16.84 -0.45 -11.77
C ASN A 164 -16.25 -1.36 -10.69
N ARG A 165 -16.90 -2.51 -10.47
CA ARG A 165 -16.37 -3.55 -9.57
C ARG A 165 -15.41 -4.47 -10.32
N TRP A 166 -14.11 -4.38 -10.01
CA TRP A 166 -13.06 -5.15 -10.69
C TRP A 166 -12.78 -6.55 -10.13
N TYR A 167 -13.16 -6.81 -8.86
CA TYR A 167 -12.76 -8.00 -8.13
C TYR A 167 -13.92 -8.74 -7.44
N GLY A 168 -13.70 -10.03 -7.20
CA GLY A 168 -14.64 -10.95 -6.56
C GLY A 168 -15.45 -11.79 -7.56
N PRO A 169 -16.47 -12.54 -7.09
CA PRO A 169 -17.23 -13.46 -7.95
C PRO A 169 -17.78 -12.79 -9.22
N GLY A 170 -17.60 -13.43 -10.37
CA GLY A 170 -17.97 -12.94 -11.69
C GLY A 170 -17.03 -11.84 -12.23
N ARG A 171 -15.92 -11.58 -11.54
CA ARG A 171 -14.88 -10.58 -11.88
C ARG A 171 -13.48 -11.20 -11.68
N VAL A 172 -12.42 -10.42 -11.45
CA VAL A 172 -11.09 -10.98 -11.17
C VAL A 172 -11.08 -11.58 -9.76
N LEU A 173 -10.72 -12.86 -9.63
CA LEU A 173 -10.50 -13.51 -8.34
C LEU A 173 -9.06 -13.24 -7.87
N ALA A 174 -8.86 -12.13 -7.15
CA ALA A 174 -7.53 -11.69 -6.71
C ALA A 174 -7.17 -12.23 -5.33
N THR A 175 -6.01 -12.90 -5.24
CA THR A 175 -5.45 -13.40 -3.99
C THR A 175 -4.06 -12.82 -3.78
N VAL A 176 -3.80 -12.28 -2.60
CA VAL A 176 -2.49 -11.76 -2.19
C VAL A 176 -1.87 -12.66 -1.14
N LEU A 177 -0.63 -13.12 -1.36
CA LEU A 177 0.19 -13.81 -0.38
C LEU A 177 1.47 -12.99 -0.15
N VAL A 178 1.77 -12.63 1.09
CA VAL A 178 2.96 -11.84 1.45
C VAL A 178 3.67 -12.45 2.64
N GLY A 179 5.00 -12.49 2.61
CA GLY A 179 5.81 -12.96 3.74
C GLY A 179 5.75 -12.00 4.93
N THR A 180 6.16 -12.46 6.11
CA THR A 180 6.26 -11.62 7.33
C THR A 180 7.67 -11.53 7.87
N ARG A 181 8.64 -12.23 7.25
CA ARG A 181 10.02 -12.28 7.69
C ARG A 181 10.90 -11.41 6.81
N GLY A 182 11.85 -10.71 7.41
CA GLY A 182 12.90 -9.99 6.69
C GLY A 182 13.98 -10.91 6.12
N TYR A 183 14.88 -10.33 5.32
CA TYR A 183 16.09 -11.02 4.85
C TYR A 183 17.09 -11.25 6.00
N SER A 184 18.01 -12.19 5.79
CA SER A 184 19.17 -12.43 6.67
C SER A 184 20.47 -11.88 6.06
N GLY A 185 21.54 -11.85 6.87
CA GLY A 185 22.87 -11.40 6.42
C GLY A 185 22.89 -9.91 6.05
N ILE A 186 23.70 -9.53 5.06
CA ILE A 186 23.85 -8.12 4.64
C ILE A 186 22.52 -7.54 4.14
N ALA A 187 21.68 -8.36 3.50
CA ALA A 187 20.38 -7.92 3.00
C ALA A 187 19.40 -7.52 4.11
N ALA A 188 19.66 -7.92 5.36
CA ALA A 188 18.83 -7.54 6.50
C ALA A 188 18.79 -6.01 6.74
N ALA A 189 19.76 -5.25 6.22
CA ALA A 189 19.72 -3.79 6.23
C ALA A 189 18.55 -3.20 5.43
N ALA A 190 17.89 -4.01 4.58
CA ALA A 190 16.68 -3.61 3.86
C ALA A 190 15.42 -3.70 4.73
N ASN A 191 15.46 -4.53 5.77
CA ASN A 191 14.32 -4.91 6.55
C ASN A 191 13.70 -3.72 7.28
N THR A 192 12.38 -3.79 7.46
CA THR A 192 11.62 -2.79 8.19
C THR A 192 10.54 -3.56 8.95
N PRO A 193 10.30 -3.29 10.24
CA PRO A 193 9.23 -3.96 10.99
C PRO A 193 7.88 -3.85 10.26
N GLY A 194 7.13 -4.95 10.21
CA GLY A 194 5.90 -5.09 9.45
C GLY A 194 6.09 -5.33 7.95
N SER A 195 7.26 -5.81 7.52
CA SER A 195 7.58 -6.05 6.11
C SER A 195 8.12 -7.46 5.86
N ASP A 196 7.98 -7.92 4.62
CA ASP A 196 8.60 -9.17 4.12
C ASP A 196 10.11 -9.01 3.80
N GLY A 197 10.73 -7.92 4.29
CA GLY A 197 12.09 -7.50 3.94
C GLY A 197 12.15 -6.46 2.82
N THR A 198 11.08 -6.30 2.02
CA THR A 198 11.02 -5.32 0.92
C THR A 198 9.73 -4.50 0.93
N VAL A 199 8.58 -5.15 1.05
CA VAL A 199 7.24 -4.54 0.99
C VAL A 199 6.59 -4.65 2.37
N LEU A 200 5.94 -3.57 2.82
CA LEU A 200 5.13 -3.62 4.03
C LEU A 200 3.96 -4.59 3.81
N VAL A 201 3.68 -5.45 4.79
CA VAL A 201 2.53 -6.37 4.74
C VAL A 201 1.23 -5.60 4.47
N SER A 202 1.08 -4.43 5.11
CA SER A 202 -0.01 -3.48 4.88
C SER A 202 -0.08 -2.86 3.49
N SER A 203 1.06 -2.65 2.83
CA SER A 203 1.12 -2.14 1.46
C SER A 203 0.89 -3.22 0.40
N ALA A 204 1.04 -4.49 0.77
CA ALA A 204 0.75 -5.62 -0.11
C ALA A 204 -0.74 -5.95 -0.17
N ASN A 205 -1.44 -5.89 0.97
CA ASN A 205 -2.87 -6.17 1.05
C ASN A 205 -3.67 -5.26 0.11
N LEU A 206 -4.45 -5.85 -0.80
CA LEU A 206 -5.25 -5.13 -1.81
C LEU A 206 -6.63 -4.67 -1.27
N ASN A 207 -6.87 -4.74 0.05
CA ASN A 207 -8.09 -4.24 0.69
C ASN A 207 -7.83 -2.94 1.46
N PRO A 208 -7.61 -1.80 0.78
CA PRO A 208 -7.41 -0.52 1.44
C PRO A 208 -8.72 0.03 2.01
N GLY A 209 -8.60 0.97 2.95
CA GLY A 209 -9.68 1.90 3.30
C GLY A 209 -9.41 3.28 2.71
N LEU A 210 -10.46 4.09 2.56
CA LEU A 210 -10.36 5.51 2.27
C LEU A 210 -11.15 6.30 3.31
N LEU A 211 -10.51 7.32 3.88
CA LEU A 211 -11.08 8.26 4.82
C LEU A 211 -10.89 9.67 4.26
N ALA A 212 -11.97 10.41 4.02
CA ALA A 212 -11.89 11.83 3.74
C ALA A 212 -12.21 12.63 5.00
N LEU A 213 -11.36 13.61 5.31
CA LEU A 213 -11.50 14.54 6.42
C LEU A 213 -11.48 15.97 5.87
N ASP A 214 -12.61 16.66 5.99
CA ASP A 214 -12.71 18.07 5.62
C ASP A 214 -12.64 18.96 6.87
N PHE A 215 -11.49 19.62 7.04
CA PHE A 215 -11.26 20.65 8.06
C PHE A 215 -11.51 22.07 7.51
N ALA A 216 -11.81 22.22 6.22
CA ALA A 216 -12.03 23.53 5.63
C ALA A 216 -13.40 24.12 5.99
N THR A 217 -14.42 23.28 6.10
CA THR A 217 -15.79 23.68 6.46
C THR A 217 -15.92 24.04 7.95
N ASP A 218 -15.58 23.10 8.85
CA ASP A 218 -15.47 23.32 10.29
C ASP A 218 -14.27 22.54 10.85
N ALA A 219 -13.17 23.25 11.09
CA ALA A 219 -11.92 22.66 11.57
C ALA A 219 -12.06 21.94 12.93
N ARG A 220 -13.07 22.29 13.74
CA ARG A 220 -13.29 21.68 15.07
C ARG A 220 -14.18 20.45 15.01
N LYS A 221 -14.92 20.26 13.91
CA LYS A 221 -15.85 19.14 13.71
C LYS A 221 -15.78 18.66 12.26
N PRO A 222 -14.62 18.14 11.80
CA PRO A 222 -14.54 17.57 10.47
C PRO A 222 -15.55 16.42 10.35
N VAL A 223 -16.29 16.35 9.24
CA VAL A 223 -17.22 15.25 8.97
C VAL A 223 -16.45 14.14 8.25
N PRO A 224 -16.21 12.98 8.88
CA PRO A 224 -15.48 11.91 8.24
C PRO A 224 -16.37 11.20 7.21
N MET A 225 -15.83 10.99 6.00
CA MET A 225 -16.43 10.09 5.02
C MET A 225 -15.55 8.85 4.88
N HIS A 226 -16.11 7.70 5.26
CA HIS A 226 -15.44 6.41 5.12
C HIS A 226 -15.93 5.67 3.89
N LEU A 227 -14.99 5.18 3.09
CA LEU A 227 -15.26 4.32 1.94
C LEU A 227 -14.44 3.04 2.09
N ALA A 228 -15.13 1.90 2.06
CA ALA A 228 -14.51 0.60 1.95
C ALA A 228 -14.12 0.33 0.50
N ALA A 229 -13.08 -0.50 0.29
CA ALA A 229 -12.75 -0.96 -1.05
C ALA A 229 -13.90 -1.77 -1.67
N ASN A 230 -14.22 -1.48 -2.93
CA ASN A 230 -15.22 -2.14 -3.75
C ASN A 230 -14.73 -3.51 -4.22
N GLY A 231 -15.54 -4.55 -4.01
CA GLY A 231 -15.28 -5.90 -4.48
C GLY A 231 -14.30 -6.68 -3.62
N GLU A 232 -14.54 -7.99 -3.55
CA GLU A 232 -13.81 -8.92 -2.68
C GLU A 232 -12.42 -9.25 -3.21
N THR A 233 -11.42 -9.26 -2.33
CA THR A 233 -10.09 -9.85 -2.59
C THR A 233 -9.65 -10.69 -1.39
N ALA A 234 -8.91 -11.76 -1.67
CA ALA A 234 -8.38 -12.66 -0.65
C ALA A 234 -6.95 -12.22 -0.27
N PHE A 235 -6.58 -12.30 1.00
CA PHE A 235 -5.28 -11.86 1.50
C PHE A 235 -4.76 -12.83 2.58
N CYS A 236 -3.48 -13.18 2.52
CA CYS A 236 -2.79 -13.92 3.57
C CYS A 236 -1.41 -13.34 3.84
N ARG A 237 -1.11 -13.07 5.11
CA ARG A 237 0.27 -12.97 5.60
C ARG A 237 0.80 -14.39 5.81
N VAL A 238 2.03 -14.68 5.40
CA VAL A 238 2.60 -16.03 5.38
C VAL A 238 3.84 -16.06 6.28
N PRO A 239 3.71 -16.59 7.51
CA PRO A 239 4.79 -16.64 8.47
C PRO A 239 6.06 -17.33 7.98
N GLY A 240 7.22 -16.81 8.38
CA GLY A 240 8.52 -17.41 8.10
C GLY A 240 9.06 -17.19 6.69
N ASP A 241 8.22 -16.75 5.76
CA ASP A 241 8.60 -16.37 4.40
C ASP A 241 8.98 -14.89 4.30
N ASN A 242 9.90 -14.58 3.36
CA ASN A 242 10.28 -13.23 2.98
C ASN A 242 9.85 -12.93 1.53
N HIS A 243 10.18 -11.74 1.04
CA HIS A 243 9.84 -11.25 -0.29
C HIS A 243 10.23 -12.19 -1.44
N SER A 244 11.38 -12.87 -1.31
CA SER A 244 11.92 -13.80 -2.31
C SER A 244 11.34 -15.20 -2.16
N THR A 245 11.31 -15.74 -0.93
CA THR A 245 10.94 -17.14 -0.70
C THR A 245 9.49 -17.41 -1.04
N ILE A 246 8.58 -16.47 -0.75
CA ILE A 246 7.16 -16.58 -1.13
C ILE A 246 6.96 -16.64 -2.65
N ALA A 247 7.89 -16.06 -3.43
CA ALA A 247 7.89 -16.12 -4.89
C ALA A 247 8.57 -17.39 -5.45
N CYS A 248 8.81 -18.38 -4.60
CA CYS A 248 9.56 -19.60 -4.93
C CYS A 248 11.03 -19.39 -5.33
N LYS A 249 11.62 -18.25 -4.96
CA LYS A 249 13.06 -17.97 -5.06
C LYS A 249 13.76 -18.41 -3.76
N ASP A 250 15.09 -18.39 -3.71
CA ASP A 250 15.88 -18.68 -2.49
C ASP A 250 15.47 -19.98 -1.76
N SER A 251 15.47 -21.08 -2.51
CA SER A 251 15.00 -22.42 -2.09
C SER A 251 13.48 -22.55 -1.87
N GLY A 252 12.72 -21.50 -2.18
CA GLY A 252 11.28 -21.46 -2.15
C GLY A 252 10.67 -21.26 -0.76
N PRO A 253 9.33 -21.37 -0.66
CA PRO A 253 8.62 -20.98 0.54
C PRO A 253 9.05 -21.82 1.75
N LYS A 254 9.10 -21.18 2.91
CA LYS A 254 9.44 -21.82 4.19
C LYS A 254 8.19 -22.26 4.94
N HIS A 255 7.07 -21.58 4.74
CA HIS A 255 5.81 -22.00 5.31
C HIS A 255 5.31 -23.27 4.63
N PRO A 256 4.96 -24.35 5.37
CA PRO A 256 4.58 -25.63 4.79
C PRO A 256 3.36 -25.53 3.86
N ASP A 257 2.40 -24.67 4.21
CA ASP A 257 1.16 -24.52 3.43
C ASP A 257 1.26 -23.54 2.26
N ALA A 258 2.38 -22.84 2.06
CA ALA A 258 2.44 -21.75 1.06
C ALA A 258 2.12 -22.23 -0.36
N LEU A 259 2.60 -23.42 -0.75
CA LEU A 259 2.30 -23.99 -2.07
C LEU A 259 0.84 -24.40 -2.21
N GLU A 260 0.24 -24.87 -1.12
CA GLU A 260 -1.19 -25.23 -1.07
C GLU A 260 -2.08 -23.98 -1.14
N MET A 261 -1.65 -22.87 -0.52
CA MET A 261 -2.30 -21.57 -0.67
C MET A 261 -2.25 -21.09 -2.13
N MET A 262 -1.11 -21.23 -2.82
CA MET A 262 -1.00 -20.92 -4.25
C MET A 262 -1.90 -21.82 -5.10
N ARG A 263 -1.96 -23.13 -4.80
CA ARG A 263 -2.85 -24.08 -5.46
C ARG A 263 -4.31 -23.64 -5.31
N SER A 264 -4.72 -23.33 -4.08
CA SER A 264 -6.08 -22.88 -3.77
C SER A 264 -6.41 -21.57 -4.51
N ALA A 265 -5.50 -20.60 -4.50
CA ALA A 265 -5.67 -19.33 -5.23
C ALA A 265 -5.83 -19.51 -6.75
N LEU A 266 -5.22 -20.55 -7.34
CA LEU A 266 -5.27 -20.86 -8.78
C LEU A 266 -6.40 -21.81 -9.18
N THR A 267 -7.20 -22.27 -8.21
CA THR A 267 -8.28 -23.25 -8.41
C THR A 267 -9.61 -22.82 -7.84
N VAL A 268 -9.64 -21.83 -6.95
CA VAL A 268 -10.88 -21.26 -6.42
C VAL A 268 -11.76 -20.74 -7.55
N GLU A 269 -13.05 -21.04 -7.50
CA GLU A 269 -14.06 -20.59 -8.46
C GLU A 269 -14.98 -19.54 -7.81
N ASP A 270 -15.80 -18.87 -8.60
CA ASP A 270 -16.69 -17.79 -8.17
C ASP A 270 -17.54 -18.15 -6.94
N ASN A 271 -18.13 -19.34 -6.92
CA ASN A 271 -19.01 -19.79 -5.84
C ASN A 271 -18.27 -20.04 -4.51
N GLY A 272 -16.97 -20.31 -4.56
CA GLY A 272 -16.14 -20.61 -3.40
C GLY A 272 -15.28 -19.44 -2.93
N PHE A 273 -15.18 -18.37 -3.72
CA PHE A 273 -14.19 -17.31 -3.48
C PHE A 273 -14.38 -16.55 -2.17
N VAL A 274 -15.63 -16.27 -1.79
CA VAL A 274 -15.93 -15.58 -0.52
C VAL A 274 -15.53 -16.44 0.68
N ALA A 275 -15.87 -17.73 0.66
CA ALA A 275 -15.49 -18.67 1.72
C ALA A 275 -13.97 -18.89 1.81
N TYR A 276 -13.30 -18.91 0.64
CA TYR A 276 -11.85 -18.95 0.56
C TYR A 276 -11.21 -17.72 1.21
N GLY A 277 -11.71 -16.52 0.91
CA GLY A 277 -11.27 -15.28 1.55
C GLY A 277 -11.45 -15.30 3.08
N ALA A 278 -12.61 -15.79 3.56
CA ALA A 278 -12.87 -15.94 4.99
C ALA A 278 -11.90 -16.92 5.68
N THR A 279 -11.55 -18.02 5.00
CA THR A 279 -10.56 -18.99 5.51
C THR A 279 -9.17 -18.35 5.66
N LEU A 280 -8.73 -17.55 4.69
CA LEU A 280 -7.46 -16.81 4.82
C LEU A 280 -7.53 -15.75 5.92
N ALA A 281 -8.69 -15.08 6.09
CA ALA A 281 -8.88 -14.11 7.17
C ALA A 281 -8.77 -14.76 8.57
N GLN A 282 -9.31 -15.97 8.75
CA GLN A 282 -9.16 -16.74 9.98
C GLN A 282 -7.68 -17.10 10.23
N ARG A 283 -6.98 -17.61 9.22
CA ARG A 283 -5.54 -17.90 9.30
C ARG A 283 -4.73 -16.65 9.65
N ASN A 284 -5.05 -15.49 9.06
CA ASN A 284 -4.39 -14.23 9.41
C ASN A 284 -4.61 -13.83 10.88
N ALA A 285 -5.77 -14.13 11.47
CA ALA A 285 -6.01 -13.88 12.88
C ALA A 285 -5.16 -14.80 13.77
N GLU A 286 -4.99 -16.06 13.39
CA GLU A 286 -4.09 -17.03 14.05
C GLU A 286 -2.64 -16.58 13.95
N TYR A 287 -2.14 -16.34 12.73
CA TYR A 287 -0.76 -15.92 12.49
C TYR A 287 -0.42 -14.60 13.20
N ARG A 288 -1.32 -13.61 13.21
CA ARG A 288 -1.10 -12.37 13.97
C ARG A 288 -0.91 -12.62 15.46
N ARG A 289 -1.73 -13.48 16.07
CA ARG A 289 -1.59 -13.81 17.50
C ARG A 289 -0.25 -14.48 17.79
N ASP A 290 0.18 -15.39 16.94
CA ASP A 290 1.44 -16.13 17.12
C ASP A 290 2.67 -15.22 16.92
N GLU A 291 2.57 -14.27 15.97
CA GLU A 291 3.65 -13.36 15.60
C GLU A 291 3.69 -12.06 16.43
N ALA A 292 2.68 -11.75 17.24
CA ALA A 292 2.56 -10.49 17.99
C ALA A 292 3.69 -10.24 19.01
N LYS A 293 4.41 -11.30 19.42
CA LYS A 293 5.49 -11.21 20.43
C LYS A 293 6.77 -10.55 19.92
N ALA A 294 7.02 -10.58 18.62
CA ALA A 294 8.21 -9.98 18.02
C ALA A 294 7.82 -8.70 17.30
N SER A 295 8.39 -7.56 17.70
CA SER A 295 8.05 -6.25 17.10
C SER A 295 8.18 -6.24 15.58
N TYR A 296 9.12 -7.01 15.01
CA TYR A 296 9.26 -7.11 13.56
C TYR A 296 8.00 -7.66 12.86
N THR A 297 7.32 -8.61 13.49
CA THR A 297 6.20 -9.35 12.92
C THR A 297 4.84 -8.92 13.48
N GLN A 298 4.80 -7.85 14.29
CA GLN A 298 3.54 -7.26 14.74
C GLN A 298 2.67 -6.78 13.57
N GLY A 299 1.39 -6.54 13.83
CA GLY A 299 0.45 -5.97 12.89
C GLY A 299 0.68 -4.48 12.70
N TYR A 300 1.01 -4.05 11.48
CA TYR A 300 1.22 -2.64 11.14
C TYR A 300 0.17 -2.15 10.15
N GLN A 301 -0.27 -0.89 10.28
CA GLN A 301 -1.05 -0.18 9.28
C GLN A 301 -0.15 0.81 8.53
N ASN A 302 -0.33 0.91 7.21
CA ASN A 302 0.21 2.01 6.42
C ASN A 302 -0.89 3.07 6.22
N THR A 303 -0.73 4.26 6.76
CA THR A 303 -1.70 5.37 6.60
C THR A 303 -1.13 6.39 5.63
N VAL A 304 -1.72 6.51 4.45
CA VAL A 304 -1.26 7.39 3.37
C VAL A 304 -2.09 8.67 3.37
N LEU A 305 -1.52 9.77 3.85
CA LEU A 305 -2.13 11.10 3.81
C LEU A 305 -1.95 11.72 2.43
N TRP A 306 -2.96 12.44 1.94
CA TRP A 306 -2.85 13.45 0.90
C TRP A 306 -3.52 14.73 1.39
N VAL A 307 -2.71 15.75 1.67
CA VAL A 307 -3.18 17.04 2.18
C VAL A 307 -3.38 18.03 1.03
N ARG A 308 -4.58 18.61 0.93
CA ARG A 308 -4.93 19.67 -0.01
C ARG A 308 -5.62 20.81 0.72
N ASP A 309 -5.60 21.99 0.11
CA ASP A 309 -6.42 23.09 0.57
C ASP A 309 -7.81 23.09 -0.09
N ASP A 310 -8.70 23.96 0.38
CA ASP A 310 -10.05 24.21 -0.16
C ASP A 310 -10.06 24.82 -1.58
N GLN A 311 -8.88 25.18 -2.09
CA GLN A 311 -8.64 25.58 -3.48
C GLN A 311 -8.06 24.42 -4.31
N HIS A 312 -8.04 23.21 -3.75
CA HIS A 312 -7.52 21.98 -4.34
C HIS A 312 -6.00 21.96 -4.60
N SER A 313 -5.25 22.89 -4.03
CA SER A 313 -3.79 22.92 -4.13
C SER A 313 -3.15 21.94 -3.14
N ASN A 314 -2.03 21.33 -3.55
CA ASN A 314 -1.26 20.44 -2.67
C ASN A 314 -0.59 21.23 -1.54
N VAL A 315 -0.67 20.72 -0.31
CA VAL A 315 -0.01 21.31 0.85
C VAL A 315 1.21 20.45 1.20
N GLY A 316 2.39 20.84 0.73
CA GLY A 316 3.61 20.05 0.87
C GLY A 316 4.32 20.19 2.22
N ASP A 317 4.23 21.38 2.82
CA ASP A 317 4.88 21.70 4.08
C ASP A 317 3.85 21.65 5.22
N TYR A 318 3.89 20.54 5.96
CA TYR A 318 3.03 20.32 7.10
C TYR A 318 3.69 19.41 8.14
N PHE A 319 3.11 19.34 9.33
CA PHE A 319 3.46 18.43 10.40
C PHE A 319 2.18 17.74 10.88
N PHE A 320 2.25 16.43 11.09
CA PHE A 320 1.13 15.63 11.57
C PHE A 320 1.52 15.02 12.91
N GLU A 321 0.67 15.20 13.91
CA GLU A 321 0.92 14.77 15.27
C GLU A 321 -0.12 13.74 15.71
N ALA A 322 0.34 12.77 16.48
CA ALA A 322 -0.48 11.80 17.18
C ALA A 322 -0.05 11.81 18.64
N PHE A 323 -0.95 12.21 19.54
CA PHE A 323 -0.61 12.42 20.94
C PHE A 323 -1.74 12.01 21.87
N ALA A 324 -1.45 11.92 23.15
CA ALA A 324 -2.46 11.69 24.18
C ALA A 324 -2.56 12.89 25.10
N LYS A 325 -3.78 13.14 25.60
CA LYS A 325 -4.02 14.10 26.68
C LYS A 325 -4.13 13.38 28.02
N ARG A 326 -3.86 14.12 29.11
CA ARG A 326 -4.08 13.62 30.48
C ARG A 326 -5.59 13.41 30.71
N LEU A 327 -5.94 12.43 31.52
CA LEU A 327 -7.34 12.20 31.87
C LEU A 327 -7.91 13.44 32.57
N ASN A 328 -9.11 13.87 32.16
CA ASN A 328 -9.81 15.04 32.69
C ASN A 328 -9.05 16.38 32.55
N SER A 329 -8.14 16.50 31.59
CA SER A 329 -7.41 17.73 31.31
C SER A 329 -7.18 17.89 29.81
N ASP A 330 -7.15 19.14 29.35
CA ASP A 330 -6.78 19.44 27.96
C ASP A 330 -5.27 19.43 27.70
N SER A 331 -4.47 19.25 28.75
CA SER A 331 -3.01 19.21 28.64
C SER A 331 -2.50 17.86 28.12
N GLU A 332 -1.40 17.93 27.37
CA GLU A 332 -0.67 16.78 26.85
C GLU A 332 -0.19 15.83 27.97
N ASP A 333 -0.41 14.54 27.77
CA ASP A 333 0.27 13.48 28.51
C ASP A 333 1.62 13.19 27.82
N LYS A 334 2.66 13.94 28.23
CA LYS A 334 3.99 13.88 27.61
C LYS A 334 4.60 12.47 27.62
N ALA A 335 4.44 11.74 28.72
CA ALA A 335 5.01 10.40 28.86
C ALA A 335 4.34 9.41 27.90
N LEU A 336 3.00 9.39 27.86
CA LEU A 336 2.28 8.54 26.91
C LEU A 336 2.52 8.97 25.47
N THR A 337 2.60 10.27 25.21
CA THR A 337 2.87 10.82 23.87
C THR A 337 4.25 10.41 23.35
N GLU A 338 5.29 10.45 24.20
CA GLU A 338 6.62 9.94 23.83
C GLU A 338 6.55 8.47 23.39
N ILE A 339 5.82 7.63 24.14
CA ILE A 339 5.63 6.22 23.81
C ILE A 339 4.85 6.06 22.49
N ILE A 340 3.80 6.87 22.27
CA ILE A 340 3.05 6.88 21.00
C ILE A 340 3.99 7.20 19.83
N GLN A 341 4.81 8.24 19.95
CA GLN A 341 5.74 8.64 18.88
C GLN A 341 6.82 7.59 18.60
N ARG A 342 7.26 6.85 19.62
CA ARG A 342 8.31 5.83 19.48
C ARG A 342 7.77 4.47 19.02
N GLU A 343 6.67 4.02 19.59
CA GLU A 343 6.21 2.62 19.50
C GLU A 343 4.96 2.45 18.66
N VAL A 344 4.13 3.49 18.55
CA VAL A 344 2.89 3.48 17.75
C VAL A 344 3.14 4.09 16.38
N LEU A 345 3.51 5.37 16.26
CA LEU A 345 3.85 6.03 14.99
C LEU A 345 5.33 5.80 14.63
N THR A 346 5.66 4.56 14.31
CA THR A 346 7.06 4.11 14.16
C THR A 346 7.83 4.67 12.96
N SER A 347 7.15 5.26 11.97
CA SER A 347 7.80 5.84 10.78
C SER A 347 6.89 6.81 10.04
N VAL A 348 7.46 7.90 9.53
CA VAL A 348 6.82 8.82 8.59
C VAL A 348 7.73 8.93 7.36
N HIS A 349 7.16 8.68 6.18
CA HIS A 349 7.85 8.82 4.89
C HIS A 349 7.18 9.91 4.06
N THR A 350 7.91 10.95 3.71
CA THR A 350 7.45 12.00 2.78
C THR A 350 7.76 11.60 1.35
N ASN A 351 6.74 11.59 0.48
CA ASN A 351 6.95 11.27 -0.93
C ASN A 351 7.84 12.34 -1.58
N GLN A 352 8.87 11.91 -2.32
CA GLN A 352 9.87 12.80 -2.90
C GLN A 352 9.35 13.66 -4.06
N ILE A 353 8.30 13.24 -4.75
CA ILE A 353 7.72 13.99 -5.88
C ILE A 353 6.61 14.92 -5.38
N ASN A 354 5.73 14.40 -4.54
CA ASN A 354 4.62 15.16 -3.99
C ASN A 354 4.68 15.15 -2.46
N PRO A 355 5.35 16.13 -1.83
CA PRO A 355 5.50 16.18 -0.37
C PRO A 355 4.17 16.36 0.38
N ALA A 356 3.08 16.68 -0.32
CA ALA A 356 1.73 16.65 0.24
C ALA A 356 1.26 15.23 0.59
N CYS A 357 1.87 14.22 -0.05
CA CYS A 357 1.62 12.81 0.21
C CYS A 357 2.63 12.24 1.21
N ARG A 358 2.14 11.66 2.31
CA ARG A 358 2.99 11.03 3.32
C ARG A 358 2.46 9.67 3.74
N SER A 359 3.36 8.75 4.04
CA SER A 359 3.07 7.41 4.54
C SER A 359 3.45 7.32 6.01
N LEU A 360 2.47 7.12 6.88
CA LEU A 360 2.61 7.01 8.32
C LEU A 360 2.40 5.55 8.73
N LYS A 361 3.43 4.93 9.30
CA LYS A 361 3.40 3.53 9.70
C LYS A 361 3.03 3.40 11.18
N PHE A 362 1.83 2.91 11.43
CA PHE A 362 1.30 2.68 12.76
C PHE A 362 1.48 1.21 13.17
N ASN A 363 2.05 0.97 14.36
CA ASN A 363 2.04 -0.33 15.00
C ASN A 363 0.68 -0.53 15.71
N CYS A 364 -0.19 -1.35 15.12
CA CYS A 364 -1.54 -1.55 15.63
C CYS A 364 -1.54 -2.34 16.94
N ASP A 365 -0.60 -3.26 17.15
CA ASP A 365 -0.52 -4.05 18.39
C ASP A 365 -0.09 -3.16 19.56
N ALA A 366 0.91 -2.29 19.36
CA ALA A 366 1.30 -1.30 20.36
C ALA A 366 0.18 -0.30 20.63
N LEU A 367 -0.50 0.18 19.59
CA LEU A 367 -1.65 1.09 19.72
C LEU A 367 -2.78 0.43 20.53
N HIS A 368 -3.06 -0.85 20.28
CA HIS A 368 -4.10 -1.59 21.00
C HIS A 368 -3.77 -1.68 22.50
N SER A 369 -2.56 -2.15 22.82
CA SER A 369 -2.09 -2.32 24.20
C SER A 369 -2.04 -1.01 24.99
N LEU A 370 -1.54 0.06 24.37
CA LEU A 370 -1.33 1.35 25.02
C LEU A 370 -2.59 2.19 25.14
N LEU A 371 -3.49 2.11 24.15
CA LEU A 371 -4.64 3.01 24.04
C LEU A 371 -5.98 2.29 24.16
N LEU A 372 -6.25 1.24 23.39
CA LEU A 372 -7.56 0.58 23.41
C LEU A 372 -7.80 -0.14 24.73
N ASP A 373 -6.84 -0.95 25.17
CA ASP A 373 -6.96 -1.73 26.41
C ASP A 373 -7.02 -0.84 27.65
N GLN A 374 -6.44 0.37 27.56
CA GLN A 374 -6.43 1.37 28.61
C GLN A 374 -7.57 2.42 28.47
N LEU A 375 -8.45 2.26 27.47
CA LEU A 375 -9.53 3.20 27.14
C LEU A 375 -9.06 4.66 26.99
N ARG A 376 -7.86 4.86 26.45
CA ARG A 376 -7.26 6.18 26.19
C ARG A 376 -7.60 6.65 24.77
N PRO A 377 -8.12 7.88 24.59
CA PRO A 377 -8.31 8.45 23.26
C PRO A 377 -6.96 8.79 22.61
N LEU A 378 -6.92 8.76 21.29
CA LEU A 378 -5.81 9.32 20.51
C LEU A 378 -6.24 10.70 19.98
N HIS A 379 -5.36 11.67 20.07
CA HIS A 379 -5.56 13.00 19.51
C HIS A 379 -4.68 13.16 18.29
N LEU A 380 -5.26 13.66 17.19
CA LEU A 380 -4.55 13.96 15.96
C LEU A 380 -4.60 15.47 15.67
N SER A 381 -3.48 16.06 15.29
CA SER A 381 -3.44 17.44 14.77
C SER A 381 -2.61 17.51 13.49
N ILE A 382 -2.91 18.53 12.69
CA ILE A 382 -2.14 18.88 11.50
C ILE A 382 -1.77 20.36 11.55
N THR A 383 -0.52 20.66 11.23
CA THR A 383 0.02 22.00 11.18
C THR A 383 0.61 22.24 9.80
N ALA A 384 0.27 23.32 9.10
CA ALA A 384 0.67 23.56 7.70
C ALA A 384 1.26 24.95 7.47
N SER A 385 2.18 25.04 6.51
CA SER A 385 2.91 26.26 6.15
C SER A 385 2.53 26.74 4.74
N PRO A 386 2.46 28.07 4.50
CA PRO A 386 2.80 29.13 5.44
C PRO A 386 1.67 29.40 6.46
N GLU A 387 2.03 29.78 7.69
CA GLU A 387 1.06 30.19 8.71
C GLU A 387 0.55 31.61 8.43
N ILE A 388 -0.77 31.82 8.45
CA ILE A 388 -1.35 33.13 8.11
C ILE A 388 -0.94 34.23 9.11
N ARG A 389 -0.69 33.87 10.37
CA ARG A 389 -0.22 34.81 11.40
C ARG A 389 1.18 35.33 11.07
N ASP A 390 2.01 34.50 10.45
CA ASP A 390 3.38 34.86 10.07
C ASP A 390 3.40 35.69 8.77
N THR A 391 2.56 35.35 7.80
CA THR A 391 2.55 36.07 6.50
C THR A 391 1.75 37.36 6.51
N GLY A 392 0.81 37.52 7.45
CA GLY A 392 -0.09 38.67 7.55
C GLY A 392 -1.02 38.88 6.35
N SER A 393 -1.10 37.91 5.43
CA SER A 393 -1.82 38.07 4.17
C SER A 393 -2.58 36.81 3.75
N VAL A 394 -1.86 35.71 3.53
CA VAL A 394 -2.41 34.42 3.09
C VAL A 394 -1.68 33.27 3.76
N GLY A 395 -2.40 32.22 4.14
CA GLY A 395 -1.78 31.04 4.73
C GLY A 395 -2.78 30.07 5.32
N TYR A 396 -2.29 29.16 6.14
CA TYR A 396 -3.07 28.23 6.93
C TYR A 396 -3.11 28.73 8.37
N SER A 397 -4.23 28.48 9.06
CA SER A 397 -4.34 28.76 10.47
C SER A 397 -3.89 27.54 11.25
N THR A 398 -2.64 27.58 11.72
CA THR A 398 -2.09 26.64 12.69
C THR A 398 -2.31 27.13 14.09
N ILE A 399 -3.52 26.90 14.58
CA ILE A 399 -3.90 27.44 15.86
C ILE A 399 -3.48 26.45 16.96
N ALA A 400 -2.25 26.65 17.45
CA ALA A 400 -1.58 25.96 18.54
C ALA A 400 -2.55 25.44 19.60
N TYR A 401 -2.45 24.15 19.97
CA TYR A 401 -3.13 23.34 21.03
C TYR A 401 -4.64 23.55 21.32
N ASP A 402 -5.23 24.66 20.88
CA ASP A 402 -6.42 25.29 21.43
C ASP A 402 -7.46 25.58 20.32
N ASP A 403 -7.07 25.66 19.04
CA ASP A 403 -7.98 26.17 18.00
C ASP A 403 -7.83 25.54 16.59
N ILE A 404 -6.78 24.74 16.31
CA ILE A 404 -7.02 23.50 15.56
C ILE A 404 -7.38 22.50 16.64
N GLY A 405 -8.69 22.33 16.86
CA GLY A 405 -9.17 21.26 17.72
C GLY A 405 -8.51 19.96 17.25
N SER A 406 -7.68 19.37 18.11
CA SER A 406 -7.18 18.02 17.82
C SER A 406 -8.38 17.13 17.56
N VAL A 407 -8.35 16.33 16.50
CA VAL A 407 -9.39 15.32 16.32
C VAL A 407 -9.18 14.28 17.39
N LYS A 408 -10.12 14.23 18.34
CA LYS A 408 -10.19 13.16 19.33
C LYS A 408 -10.79 11.94 18.65
N ILE A 409 -9.99 10.88 18.50
CA ILE A 409 -10.48 9.56 18.15
C ILE A 409 -10.80 8.83 19.45
N ALA A 410 -12.07 8.50 19.64
CA ALA A 410 -12.49 7.79 20.84
C ALA A 410 -11.95 6.34 20.84
N PRO A 411 -11.73 5.72 22.02
CA PRO A 411 -11.16 4.37 22.10
C PRO A 411 -11.92 3.32 21.28
N ASN A 412 -13.25 3.40 21.24
CA ASN A 412 -14.11 2.52 20.47
C ASN A 412 -13.97 2.70 18.94
N GLU A 413 -13.47 3.85 18.48
CA GLU A 413 -13.24 4.13 17.06
C GLU A 413 -11.84 3.69 16.60
N LEU A 414 -10.87 3.66 17.51
CA LEU A 414 -9.47 3.35 17.18
C LEU A 414 -9.32 2.00 16.46
N GLY A 415 -10.04 0.96 16.89
CA GLY A 415 -9.99 -0.36 16.25
C GLY A 415 -10.55 -0.40 14.82
N THR A 416 -11.35 0.59 14.43
CA THR A 416 -11.91 0.70 13.07
C THR A 416 -10.97 1.48 12.13
N ILE A 417 -10.26 2.47 12.68
CA ILE A 417 -9.33 3.34 11.95
C ILE A 417 -7.96 2.70 11.81
N PHE A 418 -7.45 2.03 12.84
CA PHE A 418 -6.14 1.41 12.88
C PHE A 418 -6.27 -0.11 12.80
N VAL A 419 -6.39 -0.62 11.57
CA VAL A 419 -6.54 -2.05 11.29
C VAL A 419 -5.18 -2.59 10.83
N PRO A 420 -4.65 -3.64 11.48
CA PRO A 420 -3.37 -4.23 11.09
C PRO A 420 -3.42 -4.78 9.67
N ASP A 421 -2.26 -4.78 9.00
CA ASP A 421 -2.06 -5.30 7.65
C ASP A 421 -2.91 -4.61 6.58
N ARG A 422 -3.38 -3.38 6.84
CA ARG A 422 -4.17 -2.56 5.90
C ARG A 422 -3.41 -1.32 5.47
N THR A 423 -3.66 -0.86 4.24
CA THR A 423 -3.39 0.54 3.87
C THR A 423 -4.65 1.38 4.02
N LEU A 424 -4.57 2.50 4.75
CA LEU A 424 -5.64 3.49 4.84
C LEU A 424 -5.22 4.75 4.07
N PHE A 425 -5.93 5.09 2.99
CA PHE A 425 -5.79 6.39 2.36
C PHE A 425 -6.57 7.43 3.16
N VAL A 426 -5.97 8.59 3.39
CA VAL A 426 -6.60 9.72 4.08
C VAL A 426 -6.50 10.96 3.20
N ASP A 427 -7.63 11.42 2.69
CA ASP A 427 -7.72 12.70 2.00
C ASP A 427 -8.04 13.77 3.03
N LEU A 428 -7.12 14.71 3.22
CA LEU A 428 -7.26 15.77 4.22
C LEU A 428 -7.38 17.11 3.51
N THR A 429 -8.50 17.80 3.70
CA THR A 429 -8.72 19.15 3.18
C THR A 429 -8.61 20.16 4.30
N ILE A 430 -7.76 21.19 4.16
CA ILE A 430 -7.62 22.30 5.11
C ILE A 430 -8.04 23.62 4.47
N ARG A 431 -8.45 24.61 5.27
CA ARG A 431 -8.81 25.93 4.74
C ARG A 431 -7.59 26.78 4.44
N ARG A 432 -7.49 27.31 3.22
CA ARG A 432 -6.56 28.41 2.91
C ARG A 432 -7.22 29.74 3.27
N GLN A 433 -6.63 30.44 4.23
CA GLN A 433 -7.15 31.71 4.72
C GLN A 433 -6.50 32.90 4.01
N GLN A 434 -7.24 34.00 3.98
CA GLN A 434 -6.83 35.28 3.42
C GLN A 434 -7.33 36.39 4.35
N VAL A 435 -6.52 37.42 4.56
CA VAL A 435 -6.96 38.62 5.29
C VAL A 435 -7.92 39.45 4.43
N ALA A 436 -8.86 40.15 5.07
CA ALA A 436 -9.85 40.98 4.37
C ALA A 436 -9.21 42.08 3.50
N ASP A 437 -7.99 42.47 3.83
CA ASP A 437 -7.27 43.58 3.21
C ASP A 437 -6.46 43.17 1.98
N LEU A 438 -6.49 41.89 1.61
CA LEU A 438 -5.75 41.37 0.46
C LEU A 438 -6.19 42.06 -0.84
N VAL A 439 -7.48 42.37 -0.97
CA VAL A 439 -8.05 43.21 -2.04
C VAL A 439 -9.15 44.09 -1.45
N ARG A 440 -9.07 45.40 -1.69
CA ARG A 440 -10.08 46.38 -1.25
C ARG A 440 -10.55 47.22 -2.43
N PHE A 441 -11.85 47.42 -2.55
CA PHE A 441 -12.43 48.44 -3.42
C PHE A 441 -12.70 49.69 -2.60
N ARG A 442 -12.36 50.86 -3.14
CA ARG A 442 -12.73 52.17 -2.58
C ARG A 442 -13.58 52.90 -3.61
N ALA A 443 -14.60 53.61 -3.15
CA ALA A 443 -15.32 54.53 -4.02
C ALA A 443 -14.36 55.64 -4.46
N ALA A 444 -14.45 56.04 -5.73
CA ALA A 444 -13.79 57.25 -6.21
C ALA A 444 -14.55 58.46 -5.67
N GLU A 445 -13.85 59.39 -5.03
CA GLU A 445 -14.41 60.69 -4.62
C GLU A 445 -14.60 61.63 -5.80
#